data_AF-A0A7C2A690-F1
#
_entry.id   AF-A0A7C2A690-F1
#
_cell.length_a   1.000
_cell.length_b   1.000
_cell.length_c   1.000
_cell.angle_alpha   90.00
_cell.angle_beta   90.00
_cell.angle_gamma   90.00
#
_symmetry.space_group_name_H-M   'P 1'
#
loop_
_entity.id
_entity.type
_entity.pdbx_description
1 polymer ?
#
loop_
_entity_poly.entity_id
_entity_poly.type
_entity_poly.pdbx_seq_one_letter_code
_entity_poly.pdbx_strand_id
1 'polypeptide(L)'
;MPSLAYIHEEVKRAAARGLLCSQIVIDIGLGELGIYSHDVVKAAGGLVGAMGFQGVTCGALTGAGCLLTFAAVDKIDRGVYLLIEEMEARFNELIGKYPGNTCADILDHDTSKIPTEVCYPLIAGAIHITLELLETVGLTRQIRDEQELESSLILAGSRASLE
;
A
#
# COMPACT_ATOMS: atom_id res chain seq x y z
N MET A 1 11.86 3.50 -8.99
CA MET A 1 10.39 3.49 -8.79
C MET A 1 9.73 2.72 -9.92
N PRO A 2 8.80 1.80 -9.63
CA PRO A 2 8.02 1.09 -10.64
C PRO A 2 7.09 2.03 -11.42
N SER A 3 6.77 1.69 -12.69
CA SER A 3 5.81 2.45 -13.48
C SER A 3 4.38 2.16 -13.05
N LEU A 4 3.47 3.13 -13.21
CA LEU A 4 2.06 2.95 -12.89
C LEU A 4 1.42 1.78 -13.68
N ALA A 5 1.81 1.60 -14.95
CA ALA A 5 1.33 0.50 -15.78
C ALA A 5 1.75 -0.88 -15.23
N TYR A 6 2.98 -1.00 -14.72
CA TYR A 6 3.43 -2.22 -14.06
C TYR A 6 2.62 -2.48 -12.78
N ILE A 7 2.49 -1.47 -11.91
CA ILE A 7 1.72 -1.60 -10.66
C ILE A 7 0.29 -2.03 -10.95
N HIS A 8 -0.34 -1.45 -11.98
CA HIS A 8 -1.69 -1.80 -12.38
C HIS A 8 -1.85 -3.27 -12.76
N GLU A 9 -0.88 -3.86 -13.47
CA GLU A 9 -0.90 -5.28 -13.79
C GLU A 9 -0.66 -6.17 -12.55
N GLU A 10 0.20 -5.72 -11.63
CA GLU A 10 0.38 -6.42 -10.34
C GLU A 10 -0.88 -6.36 -9.47
N VAL A 11 -1.62 -5.24 -9.48
CA VAL A 11 -2.92 -5.11 -8.79
C VAL A 11 -3.91 -6.16 -9.31
N LYS A 12 -4.00 -6.34 -10.63
CA LYS A 12 -4.87 -7.37 -11.23
C LYS A 12 -4.44 -8.78 -10.81
N ARG A 13 -3.13 -9.06 -10.81
CA ARG A 13 -2.59 -10.35 -10.37
C ARG A 13 -2.88 -10.62 -8.89
N ALA A 14 -2.72 -9.61 -8.03
CA ALA A 14 -3.02 -9.71 -6.62
C ALA A 14 -4.52 -9.93 -6.36
N ALA A 15 -5.39 -9.21 -7.07
CA ALA A 15 -6.83 -9.40 -7.02
C ALA A 15 -7.24 -10.82 -7.48
N ALA A 16 -6.63 -11.35 -8.54
CA ALA A 16 -6.86 -12.72 -9.00
C ALA A 16 -6.43 -13.79 -7.98
N ARG A 17 -5.49 -13.47 -7.07
CA ARG A 17 -5.11 -14.31 -5.93
C ARG A 17 -6.06 -14.18 -4.73
N GLY A 18 -7.08 -13.34 -4.81
CA GLY A 18 -8.09 -13.13 -3.77
C GLY A 18 -7.77 -12.01 -2.77
N LEU A 19 -6.73 -11.20 -3.02
CA LEU A 19 -6.47 -10.02 -2.19
C LEU A 19 -7.44 -8.89 -2.53
N LEU A 20 -7.76 -8.08 -1.52
CA LEU A 20 -8.66 -6.93 -1.64
C LEU A 20 -7.90 -5.60 -1.50
N CYS A 21 -8.56 -4.48 -1.81
CA CYS A 21 -7.93 -3.16 -2.00
C CYS A 21 -6.81 -2.78 -1.02
N SER A 22 -7.08 -2.72 0.29
CA SER A 22 -6.06 -2.39 1.30
C SER A 22 -4.94 -3.43 1.40
N GLN A 23 -5.28 -4.71 1.26
CA GLN A 23 -4.31 -5.81 1.28
C GLN A 23 -3.38 -5.74 0.07
N ILE A 24 -3.91 -5.39 -1.10
CA ILE A 24 -3.12 -5.22 -2.32
C ILE A 24 -2.15 -4.05 -2.17
N VAL A 25 -2.59 -2.92 -1.58
CA VAL A 25 -1.70 -1.78 -1.31
C VAL A 25 -0.53 -2.20 -0.42
N ILE A 26 -0.80 -2.94 0.64
CA ILE A 26 0.23 -3.44 1.56
C ILE A 26 1.13 -4.48 0.89
N ASP A 27 0.57 -5.48 0.21
CA ASP A 27 1.33 -6.57 -0.44
C ASP A 27 2.32 -6.02 -1.47
N ILE A 28 1.82 -5.23 -2.42
CA ILE A 28 2.66 -4.66 -3.49
C ILE A 28 3.59 -3.58 -2.93
N GLY A 29 3.06 -2.68 -2.09
CA GLY A 29 3.84 -1.56 -1.56
C GLY A 29 5.01 -2.00 -0.68
N LEU A 30 4.82 -2.98 0.21
CA LEU A 30 5.91 -3.57 0.98
C LEU A 30 6.89 -4.34 0.08
N GLY A 31 6.39 -5.07 -0.92
CA GLY A 31 7.23 -5.75 -1.90
C GLY A 31 8.17 -4.79 -2.63
N GLU A 32 7.69 -3.61 -2.99
CA GLU A 32 8.51 -2.53 -3.58
C GLU A 32 9.49 -1.90 -2.59
N LEU A 33 9.37 -2.18 -1.29
CA LEU A 33 10.37 -1.82 -0.27
C LEU A 33 11.30 -3.00 0.08
N GLY A 34 11.11 -4.16 -0.55
CA GLY A 34 11.86 -5.39 -0.24
C GLY A 34 11.35 -6.14 1.00
N ILE A 35 10.16 -5.78 1.50
CA ILE A 35 9.58 -6.32 2.73
C ILE A 35 8.43 -7.26 2.37
N TYR A 36 8.40 -8.44 3.01
CA TYR A 36 7.34 -9.42 2.82
C TYR A 36 6.77 -9.84 4.18
N SER A 37 5.51 -9.49 4.44
CA SER A 37 4.83 -9.87 5.69
C SER A 37 3.38 -10.26 5.46
N HIS A 38 3.13 -11.57 5.52
CA HIS A 38 1.79 -12.13 5.40
C HIS A 38 0.85 -11.64 6.53
N ASP A 39 1.37 -11.45 7.75
CA ASP A 39 0.55 -11.03 8.89
C ASP A 39 0.04 -9.59 8.75
N VAL A 40 0.87 -8.69 8.20
CA VAL A 40 0.46 -7.30 7.92
C VAL A 40 -0.57 -7.26 6.79
N VAL A 41 -0.35 -8.03 5.72
CA VAL A 41 -1.34 -8.18 4.62
C VAL A 41 -2.67 -8.73 5.13
N LYS A 42 -2.64 -9.71 6.04
CA LYS A 42 -3.85 -10.28 6.66
C LYS A 42 -4.56 -9.24 7.54
N ALA A 43 -3.82 -8.51 8.37
CA ALA A 43 -4.37 -7.47 9.25
C ALA A 43 -5.05 -6.35 8.45
N ALA A 44 -4.44 -5.94 7.33
CA ALA A 44 -5.02 -4.96 6.41
C ALA A 44 -6.38 -5.39 5.81
N GLY A 45 -6.73 -6.67 5.91
CA GLY A 45 -8.04 -7.22 5.54
C GLY A 45 -9.22 -6.55 6.27
N GLY A 46 -9.00 -5.94 7.44
CA GLY A 46 -10.05 -5.18 8.14
C GLY A 46 -10.50 -3.91 7.41
N LEU A 47 -9.69 -3.39 6.48
CA LEU A 47 -9.90 -2.13 5.75
C LEU A 47 -10.49 -2.33 4.34
N VAL A 48 -10.88 -3.56 4.01
CA VAL A 48 -11.38 -3.91 2.66
C VAL A 48 -12.83 -3.50 2.50
N GLY A 49 -13.22 -3.10 1.28
CA GLY A 49 -14.53 -2.48 1.05
C GLY A 49 -14.78 -1.29 1.99
N ALA A 50 -13.67 -0.63 2.35
CA ALA A 50 -13.47 0.39 3.39
C ALA A 50 -13.25 -0.10 4.83
N MET A 51 -14.24 -0.66 5.51
CA MET A 51 -13.98 -1.25 6.83
C MET A 51 -14.91 -2.43 7.04
N GLY A 52 -14.63 -3.53 6.33
CA GLY A 52 -15.50 -4.69 6.28
C GLY A 52 -16.77 -4.45 5.48
N PHE A 53 -16.64 -3.85 4.28
CA PHE A 53 -17.76 -3.62 3.35
C PHE A 53 -18.85 -2.65 3.83
N GLN A 54 -18.51 -1.75 4.75
CA GLN A 54 -19.43 -0.73 5.26
C GLN A 54 -19.49 0.54 4.38
N GLY A 55 -18.73 0.59 3.28
CA GLY A 55 -18.80 1.72 2.34
C GLY A 55 -18.13 3.01 2.82
N VAL A 56 -17.41 3.00 3.94
CA VAL A 56 -16.68 4.17 4.49
C VAL A 56 -15.43 4.54 3.67
N THR A 57 -14.45 5.24 4.23
CA THR A 57 -13.22 5.67 3.53
C THR A 57 -12.54 4.55 2.73
N CYS A 58 -12.21 4.82 1.46
CA CYS A 58 -11.65 3.85 0.52
C CYS A 58 -10.47 3.03 1.11
N GLY A 59 -10.55 1.70 0.95
CA GLY A 59 -9.51 0.79 1.46
C GLY A 59 -8.12 0.99 0.84
N ALA A 60 -8.04 1.51 -0.40
CA ALA A 60 -6.75 1.86 -0.99
C ALA A 60 -6.10 3.07 -0.30
N LEU A 61 -6.91 4.09 0.05
CA LEU A 61 -6.45 5.29 0.75
C LEU A 61 -6.01 4.95 2.18
N THR A 62 -6.83 4.21 2.93
CA THR A 62 -6.47 3.81 4.30
C THR A 62 -5.28 2.85 4.33
N GLY A 63 -5.19 1.92 3.36
CA GLY A 63 -4.03 1.05 3.18
C GLY A 63 -2.75 1.84 2.88
N ALA A 64 -2.81 2.91 2.09
CA ALA A 64 -1.68 3.79 1.82
C ALA A 64 -1.19 4.52 3.08
N GLY A 65 -2.11 5.01 3.92
CA GLY A 65 -1.77 5.59 5.22
C GLY A 65 -1.08 4.59 6.15
N CYS A 66 -1.54 3.33 6.18
CA CYS A 66 -0.87 2.25 6.91
C CYS A 66 0.54 1.99 6.37
N LEU A 67 0.71 1.94 5.04
CA LEU A 67 2.01 1.71 4.41
C LEU A 67 3.01 2.84 4.70
N LEU A 68 2.58 4.10 4.60
CA LEU A 68 3.39 5.26 4.97
C LEU A 68 3.84 5.19 6.42
N THR A 69 2.92 4.91 7.34
CA THR A 69 3.24 4.78 8.77
C THR A 69 4.22 3.64 9.02
N PHE A 70 3.97 2.47 8.41
CA PHE A 70 4.87 1.32 8.53
C PHE A 70 6.30 1.64 8.05
N ALA A 71 6.43 2.34 6.92
CA ALA A 71 7.73 2.65 6.33
C ALA A 71 8.47 3.80 7.03
N ALA A 72 7.75 4.76 7.61
CA ALA A 72 8.32 6.06 7.93
C ALA A 72 8.22 6.47 9.41
N VAL A 73 7.35 5.85 10.23
CA VAL A 73 7.07 6.35 11.59
C VAL A 73 8.32 6.42 12.48
N ASP A 74 9.18 5.40 12.44
CA ASP A 74 10.41 5.37 13.23
C ASP A 74 11.54 6.22 12.65
N LYS A 75 11.35 6.78 11.45
CA LYS A 75 12.38 7.51 10.69
C LYS A 75 12.13 9.02 10.63
N ILE A 76 10.86 9.43 10.59
CA ILE A 76 10.45 10.86 10.51
C ILE A 76 9.41 11.26 11.56
N ASP A 77 9.13 10.40 12.55
CA ASP A 77 8.21 10.65 13.67
C ASP A 77 6.88 11.27 13.21
N ARG A 78 6.47 12.42 13.77
CA ARG A 78 5.21 13.09 13.42
C ARG A 78 5.18 13.65 11.99
N GLY A 79 6.32 13.72 11.30
CA GLY A 79 6.40 14.10 9.90
C GLY A 79 5.63 13.16 8.97
N VAL A 80 5.42 11.90 9.39
CA VAL A 80 4.63 10.94 8.61
C VAL A 80 3.19 11.39 8.39
N TYR A 81 2.61 12.16 9.31
CA TYR A 81 1.23 12.65 9.17
C TYR A 81 1.10 13.71 8.07
N LEU A 82 2.18 14.45 7.77
CA LEU A 82 2.22 15.35 6.61
C LEU A 82 2.25 14.58 5.30
N LEU A 83 2.94 13.43 5.26
CA LEU A 83 2.89 12.54 4.08
C LEU A 83 1.50 11.93 3.90
N ILE A 84 0.80 11.60 5.00
CA ILE A 84 -0.57 11.08 4.94
C ILE A 84 -1.54 12.15 4.45
N GLU A 85 -1.39 13.40 4.90
CA GLU A 85 -2.18 14.53 4.41
C GLU A 85 -1.97 14.75 2.91
N GLU A 86 -0.71 14.76 2.45
CA GLU A 86 -0.38 14.87 1.03
C GLU A 86 -0.90 13.67 0.22
N MET A 87 -0.81 12.46 0.77
CA MET A 87 -1.38 11.25 0.17
C MET A 87 -2.89 11.38 -0.03
N GLU A 88 -3.61 11.87 0.98
CA GLU A 88 -5.05 12.11 0.88
C GLU A 88 -5.37 13.17 -0.19
N ALA A 89 -4.63 14.28 -0.22
CA ALA A 89 -4.81 15.32 -1.22
C ALA A 89 -4.63 14.78 -2.65
N ARG A 90 -3.51 14.08 -2.92
CA ARG A 90 -3.22 13.49 -4.23
C ARG A 90 -4.18 12.36 -4.60
N PHE A 91 -4.65 11.60 -3.62
CA PHE A 91 -5.68 10.59 -3.85
C PHE A 91 -7.02 11.24 -4.22
N ASN A 92 -7.41 12.33 -3.55
CA ASN A 92 -8.62 13.08 -3.87
C ASN A 92 -8.60 13.65 -5.31
N GLU A 93 -7.44 14.09 -5.80
CA GLU A 93 -7.27 14.46 -7.20
C GLU A 93 -7.50 13.27 -8.14
N LEU A 94 -6.91 12.11 -7.82
CA LEU A 94 -7.08 10.87 -8.60
C LEU A 94 -8.56 10.44 -8.71
N ILE A 95 -9.34 10.64 -7.65
CA ILE A 95 -10.76 10.30 -7.61
C ILE A 95 -11.68 11.47 -7.96
N GLY A 96 -11.19 12.60 -8.46
CA GLY A 96 -11.97 13.85 -8.61
C GLY A 96 -13.23 13.77 -9.49
N LYS A 97 -13.43 12.66 -10.22
CA LYS A 97 -14.67 12.35 -10.96
C LYS A 97 -15.77 11.70 -10.11
N TYR A 98 -15.47 11.26 -8.89
CA TYR A 98 -16.40 10.62 -7.97
C TYR A 98 -16.88 11.62 -6.90
N PRO A 99 -18.04 11.38 -6.26
CA PRO A 99 -18.60 12.29 -5.26
C PRO A 99 -17.75 12.50 -4.00
N GLY A 100 -16.92 11.51 -3.65
CA GLY A 100 -16.13 11.53 -2.42
C GLY A 100 -15.16 10.36 -2.33
N ASN A 101 -14.38 10.33 -1.25
CA ASN A 101 -13.34 9.32 -1.02
C ASN A 101 -13.83 8.05 -0.31
N THR A 102 -15.13 7.93 -0.10
CA THR A 102 -15.71 6.71 0.45
C THR A 102 -15.82 5.64 -0.63
N CYS A 103 -15.72 4.38 -0.23
CA CYS A 103 -15.92 3.24 -1.14
C CYS A 103 -17.34 3.25 -1.71
N ALA A 104 -18.32 3.75 -0.95
CA ALA A 104 -19.70 3.86 -1.37
C ALA A 104 -19.89 4.93 -2.46
N ASP A 105 -19.20 6.07 -2.36
CA ASP A 105 -19.21 7.13 -3.38
C ASP A 105 -18.56 6.66 -4.69
N ILE A 106 -17.46 5.91 -4.59
CA ILE A 106 -16.70 5.43 -5.76
C ILE A 106 -17.47 4.32 -6.50
N LEU A 107 -18.15 3.43 -5.79
CA LEU A 107 -18.77 2.24 -6.35
C LEU A 107 -20.29 2.34 -6.55
N ASP A 108 -20.88 3.47 -6.16
CA ASP A 108 -22.33 3.65 -6.09
C ASP A 108 -22.99 2.54 -5.24
N HIS A 109 -22.37 2.29 -4.08
CA HIS A 109 -22.81 1.30 -3.08
C HIS A 109 -22.84 -0.16 -3.55
N ASP A 110 -22.31 -0.45 -4.73
CA ASP A 110 -22.28 -1.79 -5.30
C ASP A 110 -21.01 -2.55 -4.88
N THR A 111 -21.17 -3.41 -3.87
CA THR A 111 -20.07 -4.22 -3.33
C THR A 111 -19.59 -5.30 -4.29
N SER A 112 -20.36 -5.68 -5.32
CA SER A 112 -19.92 -6.67 -6.31
C SER A 112 -18.74 -6.16 -7.16
N LYS A 113 -18.51 -4.84 -7.13
CA LYS A 113 -17.38 -4.17 -7.78
C LYS A 113 -16.08 -4.20 -6.96
N ILE A 114 -16.03 -4.90 -5.82
CA ILE A 114 -14.85 -4.93 -4.92
C ILE A 114 -14.08 -6.26 -5.07
N PRO A 115 -12.78 -6.23 -5.43
CA PRO A 115 -12.07 -5.22 -6.19
C PRO A 115 -12.21 -5.55 -7.69
N THR A 116 -12.70 -4.61 -8.49
CA THR A 116 -12.84 -4.78 -9.95
C THR A 116 -12.10 -3.67 -10.70
N GLU A 117 -12.31 -3.60 -12.02
CA GLU A 117 -11.72 -2.58 -12.91
C GLU A 117 -11.96 -1.13 -12.46
N VAL A 118 -12.99 -0.86 -11.65
CA VAL A 118 -13.18 0.47 -11.04
C VAL A 118 -12.12 0.75 -9.97
N CYS A 119 -11.81 -0.26 -9.15
CA CYS A 119 -10.85 -0.15 -8.05
C CYS A 119 -9.39 -0.24 -8.50
N TYR A 120 -9.08 -1.05 -9.53
CA TYR A 120 -7.70 -1.31 -9.95
C TYR A 120 -6.86 -0.05 -10.21
N PRO A 121 -7.31 0.95 -11.00
CA PRO A 121 -6.53 2.16 -11.21
C PRO A 121 -6.38 2.98 -9.92
N LEU A 122 -7.34 2.92 -8.99
CA LEU A 122 -7.27 3.65 -7.72
C LEU A 122 -6.27 3.01 -6.75
N ILE A 123 -6.26 1.68 -6.69
CA ILE A 123 -5.28 0.91 -5.91
C ILE A 123 -3.88 1.16 -6.46
N ALA A 124 -3.71 1.07 -7.78
CA ALA A 124 -2.42 1.30 -8.43
C ALA A 124 -1.93 2.74 -8.21
N GLY A 125 -2.82 3.73 -8.35
CA GLY A 125 -2.51 5.12 -8.06
C GLY A 125 -2.13 5.35 -6.60
N ALA A 126 -2.84 4.74 -5.64
CA ALA A 126 -2.50 4.85 -4.22
C ALA A 126 -1.11 4.29 -3.90
N ILE A 127 -0.76 3.12 -4.43
CA ILE A 127 0.59 2.55 -4.30
C ILE A 127 1.62 3.49 -4.91
N HIS A 128 1.37 3.97 -6.14
CA HIS A 128 2.31 4.83 -6.84
C HIS A 128 2.59 6.13 -6.10
N ILE A 129 1.54 6.84 -5.65
CA ILE A 129 1.64 8.06 -4.85
C ILE A 129 2.41 7.78 -3.55
N THR A 130 2.12 6.68 -2.86
CA THR A 130 2.81 6.31 -1.62
C THR A 130 4.31 6.13 -1.85
N LEU A 131 4.70 5.40 -2.90
CA LEU A 131 6.11 5.19 -3.23
C LEU A 131 6.81 6.49 -3.63
N GLU A 132 6.13 7.38 -4.36
CA GLU A 132 6.66 8.72 -4.65
C GLU A 132 6.88 9.54 -3.38
N LEU A 133 5.93 9.53 -2.45
CA LEU A 133 6.06 10.24 -1.18
C LEU A 133 7.21 9.70 -0.32
N LEU A 134 7.41 8.38 -0.29
CA LEU A 134 8.56 7.80 0.40
C LEU A 134 9.88 8.16 -0.30
N GLU A 135 9.88 8.28 -1.63
CA GLU A 135 11.04 8.72 -2.40
C GLU A 135 11.37 10.19 -2.13
N THR A 136 10.38 11.08 -2.02
CA THR A 136 10.61 12.51 -1.79
C THR A 136 11.29 12.79 -0.46
N VAL A 137 11.06 11.95 0.55
CA VAL A 137 11.73 12.01 1.85
C VAL A 137 12.96 11.09 1.95
N GLY A 138 13.36 10.45 0.84
CA GLY A 138 14.58 9.63 0.75
C GLY A 138 14.51 8.27 1.44
N LEU A 139 13.31 7.80 1.81
CA LEU A 139 13.14 6.58 2.60
C LEU A 139 13.14 5.29 1.77
N THR A 140 12.73 5.33 0.51
CA THR A 140 12.66 4.12 -0.35
C THR A 140 13.98 3.36 -0.38
N ARG A 141 15.08 4.05 -0.68
CA ARG A 141 16.41 3.44 -0.76
C ARG A 141 16.91 3.02 0.62
N GLN A 142 16.72 3.87 1.62
CA GLN A 142 17.13 3.56 2.99
C GLN A 142 16.52 2.24 3.48
N ILE A 143 15.22 2.04 3.26
CA ILE A 143 14.51 0.83 3.69
C ILE A 143 15.04 -0.40 2.95
N ARG A 144 15.25 -0.31 1.63
CA ARG A 144 15.80 -1.43 0.84
C ARG A 144 17.21 -1.83 1.31
N ASP A 145 18.07 -0.84 1.55
CA ASP A 145 19.44 -1.09 2.02
C ASP A 145 19.44 -1.76 3.41
N GLU A 146 18.51 -1.37 4.31
CA GLU A 146 18.31 -2.02 5.62
C GLU A 146 17.90 -3.50 5.46
N GLN A 147 16.97 -3.81 4.55
CA GLN A 147 16.51 -5.18 4.29
C GLN A 147 17.59 -6.09 3.68
N GLU A 148 18.43 -5.55 2.78
CA GLU A 148 19.56 -6.29 2.22
C GLU A 148 20.61 -6.63 3.29
N LEU A 149 20.86 -5.71 4.23
CA LEU A 149 21.79 -5.92 5.33
C LEU A 149 21.26 -6.99 6.31
N GLU A 150 19.99 -6.90 6.71
CA GLU A 150 19.34 -7.89 7.57
C GLU A 150 19.39 -9.29 6.96
N SER A 151 19.04 -9.41 5.67
CA SER A 151 19.10 -10.68 4.93
C SER A 151 20.52 -11.26 4.90
N SER A 152 21.52 -10.42 4.68
CA SER A 152 22.94 -10.82 4.67
C SER A 152 23.42 -11.32 6.03
N LEU A 153 23.01 -10.66 7.11
CA LEU A 153 23.34 -11.05 8.49
C LEU A 153 22.70 -12.40 8.87
N ILE A 154 21.44 -12.63 8.50
CA ILE A 154 20.75 -13.90 8.73
C ILE A 154 21.49 -15.04 8.01
N LEU A 155 21.87 -14.83 6.74
CA LEU A 155 22.62 -15.83 5.97
C LEU A 155 23.99 -16.13 6.61
N ALA A 156 24.71 -15.11 7.05
CA ALA A 156 26.01 -15.27 7.73
C ALA A 156 25.87 -16.02 9.06
N GLY A 157 24.88 -15.67 9.89
CA GLY A 157 24.62 -16.33 11.18
C GLY A 157 24.15 -17.79 11.04
N SER A 158 23.40 -18.10 9.98
CA SER A 158 22.98 -19.48 9.69
C SER A 158 24.15 -20.40 9.33
N ARG A 159 25.19 -19.88 8.65
CA ARG A 159 26.41 -20.63 8.33
C ARG A 159 27.27 -20.89 9.56
N ALA A 160 27.39 -19.89 10.45
CA ALA A 160 28.15 -20.03 11.69
C ALA A 160 27.52 -20.98 12.71
N SER A 161 26.24 -21.34 12.57
CA SER A 161 25.53 -22.28 13.46
C SER A 161 25.54 -23.74 12.96
N LEU A 162 26.14 -23.99 11.78
CA LEU A 162 26.25 -25.32 11.15
C LEU A 162 27.70 -25.86 11.17
N GLU A 163 28.64 -25.09 11.72
CA GLU A 163 30.05 -25.47 11.99
C GLU A 163 30.26 -25.74 13.48
#